data_AF-A0A2G4T665-F1
#
_entry.id   AF-A0A2G4T665-F1
#
_cell.length_a   1.000
_cell.length_b   1.000
_cell.length_c   1.000
_cell.angle_alpha   90.00
_cell.angle_beta   90.00
_cell.angle_gamma   90.00
#
_symmetry.space_group_name_H-M   'P 1'
#
loop_
_entity.id
_entity.type
_entity.pdbx_description
1 polymer ?
#
loop_
_entity_poly.entity_id
_entity_poly.type
_entity_poly.pdbx_seq_one_letter_code
_entity_poly.pdbx_strand_id
1 'polypeptide(L)'
;FRFTPQYPLEAPEVVFIRPYIYSNGHICLNILYKDWSPVQTVAHVCLSIISMMSSCTKKELPPDNDLYVKNASASPKKTAWAFQVSVGSFLYQDY
;
A
#
# COMPACT_ATOMS: atom_id res chain seq x y z
N PHE A 1 5.85 -10.07 -1.81
CA PHE A 1 5.53 -9.71 -3.20
C PHE A 1 5.01 -10.94 -3.91
N ARG A 2 3.90 -10.83 -4.62
CA ARG A 2 3.32 -11.87 -5.47
C ARG A 2 3.02 -11.26 -6.83
N PHE A 3 3.66 -11.79 -7.86
CA PHE A 3 3.54 -11.31 -9.24
C PHE A 3 2.48 -12.12 -9.98
N THR A 4 1.63 -11.46 -10.76
CA THR A 4 0.69 -12.12 -11.67
C THR A 4 1.34 -12.26 -13.06
N PRO A 5 0.86 -13.19 -13.91
CA PRO A 5 1.32 -13.29 -15.31
C PRO A 5 1.16 -11.99 -16.12
N GLN A 6 0.32 -11.07 -15.66
CA GLN A 6 0.06 -9.77 -16.26
C GLN A 6 1.07 -8.69 -15.85
N TYR A 7 2.01 -8.97 -14.96
CA TYR A 7 3.06 -8.01 -14.62
C TYR A 7 3.94 -7.71 -15.87
N PRO A 8 4.30 -6.45 -16.17
CA PRO A 8 4.10 -5.22 -15.38
C PRO A 8 2.83 -4.42 -15.72
N LEU A 9 1.94 -4.91 -16.60
CA LEU A 9 0.65 -4.25 -16.88
C LEU A 9 -0.20 -4.13 -15.60
N GLU A 10 -0.11 -5.12 -14.72
CA GLU A 10 -0.67 -5.06 -13.37
C GLU A 10 0.41 -4.96 -12.29
N ALA A 11 0.10 -4.22 -11.23
CA ALA A 11 0.93 -4.14 -10.03
C ALA A 11 1.12 -5.51 -9.37
N PRO A 12 2.25 -5.74 -8.68
CA PRO A 12 2.41 -6.92 -7.84
C PRO A 12 1.54 -6.79 -6.58
N GLU A 13 1.07 -7.91 -6.05
CA GLU A 13 0.44 -7.95 -4.74
C GLU A 13 1.50 -7.90 -3.63
N VAL A 14 1.31 -7.01 -2.66
CA VAL A 14 2.23 -6.82 -1.54
C VAL A 14 1.45 -6.92 -0.24
N VAL A 15 1.85 -7.88 0.60
CA VAL A 15 1.31 -8.11 1.94
C VAL A 15 2.50 -8.13 2.88
N PHE A 16 2.41 -7.40 3.99
CA PHE A 16 3.45 -7.33 5.02
C PHE A 16 3.05 -8.09 6.27
N ILE A 17 4.06 -8.63 6.96
CA ILE A 17 3.92 -9.23 8.29
C ILE A 17 4.68 -8.31 9.26
N ARG A 18 4.04 -7.24 9.72
CA ARG A 18 4.60 -6.31 10.71
C ARG A 18 3.51 -5.73 11.62
N PRO A 19 3.85 -5.32 12.86
CA PRO A 19 2.95 -4.52 13.66
C PRO A 19 2.69 -3.17 12.97
N TYR A 20 1.50 -2.59 13.16
CA TYR A 20 1.08 -1.26 12.66
C TYR A 20 0.69 -1.19 11.18
N ILE A 21 0.41 -2.33 10.58
CA ILE A 21 -0.29 -2.46 9.29
C ILE A 21 -1.64 -3.12 9.61
N TYR A 22 -2.63 -3.04 8.71
CA TYR A 22 -3.90 -3.76 8.88
C TYR A 22 -3.62 -5.20 9.32
N SER A 23 -4.41 -5.74 10.24
CA SER A 23 -4.09 -7.04 10.87
C SER A 23 -4.13 -8.22 9.89
N ASN A 24 -4.74 -8.06 8.71
CA ASN A 24 -4.66 -8.99 7.58
C ASN A 24 -3.39 -8.82 6.70
N GLY A 25 -2.50 -7.91 7.07
CA GLY A 25 -1.24 -7.62 6.38
C GLY A 25 -1.37 -6.72 5.15
N HIS A 26 -2.57 -6.20 4.85
CA HIS A 26 -2.78 -5.36 3.68
C HIS A 26 -2.21 -3.95 3.86
N ILE A 27 -1.77 -3.33 2.77
CA ILE A 27 -1.24 -1.97 2.78
C ILE A 27 -2.03 -1.09 1.80
N CYS A 28 -2.36 0.11 2.25
CA CYS A 28 -2.99 1.15 1.47
C CYS A 28 -1.91 2.08 0.87
N LEU A 29 -1.38 1.76 -0.30
CA LEU A 29 -0.40 2.58 -1.03
C LEU A 29 -0.88 2.79 -2.46
N ASN A 30 -1.08 4.05 -2.87
CA ASN A 30 -1.60 4.37 -4.21
C ASN A 30 -0.77 3.77 -5.35
N ILE A 31 0.55 3.68 -5.18
CA ILE A 31 1.47 3.10 -6.16
C ILE A 31 1.14 1.64 -6.49
N LEU A 32 0.45 0.91 -5.61
CA LEU A 32 0.02 -0.47 -5.84
C LEU A 32 -1.37 -0.59 -6.47
N TYR A 33 -2.09 0.53 -6.61
CA TYR A 33 -3.48 0.57 -7.06
C TYR A 33 -3.66 1.62 -8.16
N LYS A 34 -4.24 2.79 -7.82
CA LYS A 34 -4.67 3.82 -8.77
C LYS A 34 -3.51 4.42 -9.56
N ASP A 35 -2.36 4.58 -8.92
CA ASP A 35 -1.21 5.27 -9.51
C ASP A 35 -0.21 4.28 -10.11
N TRP A 36 -0.51 2.97 -10.17
CA TRP A 36 0.38 1.99 -10.80
C TRP A 36 0.53 2.25 -12.30
N SER A 37 1.76 2.17 -12.78
CA SER A 37 2.12 2.24 -14.19
C SER A 37 3.24 1.26 -14.49
N PRO A 38 3.33 0.67 -15.70
CA PRO A 38 4.45 -0.20 -16.09
C PRO A 38 5.83 0.46 -16.00
N VAL A 39 5.89 1.79 -15.90
CA VAL A 39 7.13 2.56 -15.66
C VAL A 39 7.65 2.38 -14.22
N GLN A 40 6.77 1.98 -13.29
CA GLN A 40 7.14 1.78 -11.90
C GLN A 40 7.84 0.44 -11.69
N THR A 41 8.87 0.48 -10.85
CA THR A 41 9.67 -0.70 -10.51
C THR A 41 9.36 -1.13 -9.08
N VAL A 42 9.78 -2.35 -8.74
CA VAL A 42 9.76 -2.84 -7.36
C VAL A 42 10.55 -1.89 -6.44
N ALA A 43 11.59 -1.22 -6.94
CA ALA A 43 12.33 -0.23 -6.15
C ALA A 43 11.47 0.98 -5.78
N HIS A 44 10.66 1.52 -6.70
CA HIS A 44 9.71 2.60 -6.39
C HIS A 44 8.70 2.16 -5.32
N VAL A 45 8.18 0.93 -5.41
CA VAL A 45 7.28 0.36 -4.40
C VAL A 45 7.96 0.28 -3.03
N CYS A 46 9.19 -0.22 -2.97
CA CYS A 46 9.96 -0.29 -1.72
C CYS A 46 10.19 1.10 -1.11
N LEU A 47 10.53 2.10 -1.93
CA LEU A 47 10.72 3.48 -1.47
C LEU A 47 9.43 4.08 -0.88
N SER A 48 8.29 3.87 -1.52
CA SER A 48 6.99 4.29 -0.98
C SER A 48 6.67 3.64 0.37
N ILE A 49 7.00 2.35 0.52
CA ILE A 49 6.81 1.64 1.79
C ILE A 49 7.73 2.19 2.89
N ILE A 50 9.00 2.44 2.57
CA ILE A 50 9.96 3.04 3.51
C ILE A 50 9.49 4.42 3.96
N SER A 51 9.00 5.24 3.02
CA SER A 51 8.45 6.57 3.31
C SER A 51 7.24 6.48 4.24
N MET A 52 6.27 5.62 3.92
CA MET A 52 5.08 5.37 4.76
C MET A 52 5.45 4.89 6.18
N MET A 53 6.41 3.97 6.31
CA MET A 53 6.87 3.51 7.62
C MET A 53 7.61 4.61 8.38
N SER A 54 8.37 5.45 7.69
CA SER A 54 9.10 6.58 8.29
C SER A 54 8.14 7.68 8.77
N SER A 55 7.01 7.88 8.10
CA SER A 55 5.98 8.85 8.52
C SER A 55 5.09 8.36 9.66
N CYS A 56 5.17 7.08 10.03
CA CYS A 56 4.39 6.49 11.12
C CYS A 56 4.96 6.92 12.47
N THR A 57 4.46 8.05 13.01
CA THR A 57 4.91 8.61 14.30
C THR A 57 4.31 7.90 15.51
N LYS A 58 3.23 7.14 15.34
CA LYS A 58 2.53 6.40 16.40
C LYS A 58 2.43 4.92 16.07
N LYS A 59 2.75 4.10 17.07
CA LYS A 59 2.70 2.63 17.01
C LYS A 59 1.29 2.12 17.26
N GLU A 60 0.33 2.56 16.45
CA GLU A 60 -1.08 2.24 16.59
C GLU A 60 -1.60 1.61 15.29
N LEU A 61 -2.58 0.70 15.42
CA LEU A 61 -3.28 0.18 14.25
C LEU A 61 -4.12 1.30 13.63
N PRO A 62 -4.40 1.25 12.31
CA PRO A 62 -5.36 2.14 11.69
C PRO A 62 -6.69 2.12 12.47
N PRO A 63 -7.34 3.27 12.71
CA PRO A 63 -8.56 3.35 13.51
C PRO A 63 -9.74 2.57 12.91
N ASP A 64 -9.68 2.29 11.60
CA ASP A 64 -10.65 1.51 10.84
C ASP A 64 -10.27 0.03 10.67
N ASN A 65 -9.21 -0.45 11.35
CA ASN A 65 -8.68 -1.80 11.19
C ASN A 65 -9.75 -2.90 11.27
N ASP A 66 -10.56 -2.89 12.33
CA ASP A 66 -11.51 -3.98 12.58
C ASP A 66 -12.67 -3.97 11.58
N LEU A 67 -13.07 -2.79 11.11
CA LEU A 67 -14.08 -2.61 10.06
C LEU A 67 -13.53 -3.02 8.70
N TYR A 68 -12.27 -2.66 8.41
CA TYR A 68 -11.59 -3.03 7.19
C TYR A 68 -11.42 -4.55 7.10
N VAL A 69 -10.85 -5.18 8.12
CA VAL A 69 -10.52 -6.62 8.11
C VAL A 69 -11.78 -7.48 7.99
N LYS A 70 -12.92 -7.06 8.55
CA LYS A 70 -14.20 -7.75 8.39
C LYS A 70 -14.75 -7.72 6.96
N ASN A 71 -14.50 -6.64 6.22
CA ASN A 71 -15.03 -6.42 4.88
C ASN A 71 -14.00 -6.71 3.77
N ALA A 72 -12.72 -6.79 4.12
CA ALA A 72 -11.63 -6.99 3.17
C ALA A 72 -11.63 -8.42 2.64
N SER A 73 -11.52 -8.53 1.32
CA SER A 73 -11.33 -9.84 0.66
C SER A 73 -9.90 -10.36 0.87
N ALA A 74 -9.65 -11.65 0.64
CA ALA A 74 -8.33 -12.25 0.82
C ALA A 74 -7.23 -11.66 -0.08
N SER A 75 -7.59 -10.97 -1.17
CA SER A 75 -6.64 -10.23 -2.01
C SER A 75 -6.83 -8.73 -1.81
N PRO A 76 -5.76 -7.98 -1.51
CA PRO A 76 -5.85 -6.53 -1.36
C PRO A 76 -6.28 -5.81 -2.65
N LYS A 77 -6.09 -6.42 -3.84
CA LYS A 77 -6.53 -5.87 -5.13
C LYS A 77 -8.04 -5.81 -5.30
N LYS A 78 -8.77 -6.71 -4.63
CA LYS A 78 -10.23 -6.82 -4.73
C LYS A 78 -10.96 -5.97 -3.71
N THR A 79 -10.23 -5.17 -2.92
CA THR A 79 -10.78 -4.34 -1.86
C THR A 79 -10.84 -2.89 -2.33
N ALA A 80 -11.97 -2.21 -2.09
CA ALA A 80 -12.09 -0.79 -2.35
C ALA A 80 -11.40 0.00 -1.24
N TRP A 81 -10.38 0.78 -1.61
CA TRP A 81 -9.56 1.53 -0.67
C TRP A 81 -10.05 2.96 -0.50
N ALA A 82 -10.31 3.37 0.75
CA ALA A 82 -10.46 4.77 1.11
C ALA A 82 -9.09 5.35 1.42
N PHE A 83 -8.40 5.88 0.41
CA PHE A 83 -7.09 6.52 0.60
C PHE A 83 -7.29 7.84 1.37
N GLN A 84 -6.83 7.89 2.62
CA GLN A 84 -6.73 9.16 3.33
C GLN A 84 -5.61 9.98 2.70
N VAL A 85 -5.97 11.06 2.01
CA VAL A 85 -5.01 12.04 1.51
C VAL A 85 -4.51 12.86 2.71
N SER A 86 -3.62 12.30 3.51
CA SER A 86 -2.76 13.14 4.34
C SER A 86 -1.70 13.73 3.41
N VAL A 87 -2.00 14.93 2.92
CA VAL A 87 -1.11 15.80 2.15
C VAL A 87 0.27 15.85 2.81
N GLY A 88 1.25 15.28 2.15
CA GLY A 88 2.67 15.45 2.42
C GLY A 88 3.36 15.76 1.10
N SER A 89 3.46 17.05 0.80
CA SER A 89 3.92 17.68 -0.43
C SER A 89 5.39 17.44 -0.80
N PHE A 90 5.94 16.23 -0.59
CA PHE A 90 7.39 16.01 -0.66
C PHE A 90 7.87 14.95 -1.65
N LEU A 91 7.01 14.26 -2.41
CA LEU A 91 7.46 13.19 -3.32
C LEU A 91 7.04 13.36 -4.77
N TYR A 92 6.76 14.60 -5.22
CA TYR A 92 6.54 14.88 -6.65
C TYR A 92 7.68 15.70 -7.29
N GLN A 93 8.83 15.80 -6.62
CA GLN A 93 9.95 16.60 -7.11
C GLN A 93 11.30 15.87 -7.16
N ASP A 94 11.33 14.58 -6.82
CA ASP A 94 12.46 13.72 -7.10
C ASP A 94 11.93 12.45 -7.77
N TYR A 95 12.30 12.27 -9.05
CA TYR A 95 11.99 11.21 -10.03
C TYR A 95 10.80 11.45 -10.98
#